data_AF-A0A6J7BNH5-F1
#
_entry.id   AF-A0A6J7BNH5-F1
#
_cell.length_a   1.000
_cell.length_b   1.000
_cell.length_c   1.000
_cell.angle_alpha   90.00
_cell.angle_beta   90.00
_cell.angle_gamma   90.00
#
_symmetry.space_group_name_H-M   'P 1'
#
loop_
_entity.id
_entity.type
_entity.pdbx_description
1 polymer ?
#
loop_
_entity_poly.entity_id
_entity_poly.type
_entity_poly.pdbx_seq_one_letter_code
_entity_poly.pdbx_strand_id
1 'polypeptide(L)' 'MGGLNRQVEHHLFPSMARPNLAKAHKIVVEFCAERGVPLVEMNLISSYMVVMRYLNEVGLSKNSDPFVCPMVAQLRPIY' A
#
# COMPACT_ATOMS: atom_id res chain seq x y z
N MET A 1 4.42 -18.52 -0.49
CA MET A 1 4.46 -17.07 -0.18
C MET A 1 3.06 -16.50 -0.34
N GLY A 2 2.39 -15.82 0.60
CA GLY A 2 2.73 -15.39 1.95
C GLY A 2 1.52 -14.72 2.62
N GLY A 3 0.29 -15.13 2.28
CA GLY A 3 -0.94 -14.63 2.91
C GLY A 3 -1.34 -13.17 2.64
N LEU A 4 -0.50 -12.36 1.97
CA LEU A 4 -0.79 -10.94 1.72
C LEU A 4 -2.00 -10.69 0.82
N ASN A 5 -2.34 -11.64 -0.05
CA ASN A 5 -3.44 -11.48 -1.00
C ASN A 5 -4.81 -11.59 -0.32
N ARG A 6 -4.84 -11.96 0.97
CA ARG A 6 -6.08 -12.20 1.75
C ARG A 6 -6.11 -11.44 3.06
N GLN A 7 -5.48 -10.27 3.05
CA GLN A 7 -5.49 -9.40 4.22
C GLN A 7 -6.89 -8.88 4.52
N VAL A 8 -7.72 -8.62 3.50
CA VAL A 8 -9.11 -8.18 3.71
C VAL A 8 -9.87 -9.23 4.52
N GLU A 9 -9.82 -10.50 4.12
CA GLU A 9 -10.49 -11.59 4.84
C GLU A 9 -9.89 -11.83 6.22
N HIS A 10 -8.57 -11.66 6.37
CA HIS A 10 -7.92 -11.78 7.67
C HIS A 10 -8.43 -10.73 8.67
N HIS A 11 -8.65 -9.49 8.22
CA HIS A 11 -9.18 -8.42 9.07
C HIS A 11 -10.69 -8.51 9.26
N LEU A 12 -11.44 -8.98 8.26
CA LEU A 12 -12.89 -9.21 8.38
C LEU A 12 -13.21 -10.40 9.31
N PHE A 13 -12.38 -11.43 9.30
CA PHE A 13 -12.59 -12.67 10.04
C PHE A 13 -11.35 -13.07 10.86
N PRO A 14 -10.98 -12.31 11.91
CA PRO A 14 -9.73 -12.50 12.64
C PRO A 14 -9.61 -13.87 13.32
N SER A 15 -10.75 -14.46 13.72
CA SER A 15 -10.80 -15.80 14.33
C SER A 15 -10.82 -16.95 13.34
N MET A 16 -10.91 -16.68 12.02
CA MET A 16 -10.97 -17.72 10.99
C MET A 16 -9.61 -18.37 10.77
N ALA A 17 -9.57 -19.71 10.72
CA ALA A 17 -8.38 -20.45 10.37
C ALA A 17 -7.88 -20.06 8.95
N ARG A 18 -6.57 -19.79 8.82
CA ARG A 18 -5.94 -19.31 7.58
C ARG A 18 -6.25 -20.13 6.31
N PRO A 19 -6.38 -21.47 6.35
CA PRO A 19 -6.75 -22.25 5.16
C PRO A 19 -8.13 -21.88 4.59
N ASN A 20 -9.05 -21.41 5.44
CA ASN A 20 -10.42 -21.06 5.04
C ASN A 20 -10.53 -19.68 4.40
N LEU A 21 -9.50 -18.82 4.52
CA LEU A 21 -9.48 -17.50 3.88
C LEU A 21 -9.65 -17.61 2.36
N ALA A 22 -9.27 -18.73 1.74
CA ALA A 22 -9.50 -18.98 0.31
C ALA A 22 -10.97 -18.99 -0.08
N LYS A 23 -11.78 -19.60 0.78
CA LYS A 23 -13.21 -19.75 0.56
C LYS A 23 -13.90 -18.44 0.88
N ALA A 24 -13.52 -17.81 2.00
CA ALA A 24 -14.02 -16.49 2.39
C ALA A 24 -13.76 -15.44 1.31
N HIS A 25 -12.58 -15.46 0.69
CA HIS A 25 -12.22 -14.51 -0.35
C HIS A 25 -13.17 -14.53 -1.55
N LYS A 26 -13.58 -15.72 -2.02
CA LYS A 26 -14.57 -15.83 -3.11
C LYS A 26 -15.89 -15.15 -2.76
N ILE A 27 -16.35 -15.34 -1.53
CA ILE A 27 -17.58 -14.73 -1.02
C ILE A 27 -17.44 -13.21 -0.93
N VAL A 28 -16.30 -12.71 -0.46
CA VAL A 28 -16.02 -11.27 -0.36
C VAL A 28 -15.98 -10.61 -1.73
N VAL A 29 -15.35 -11.25 -2.73
CA VAL A 29 -15.30 -10.77 -4.11
C VAL A 29 -16.71 -10.63 -4.69
N GLU A 30 -17.54 -11.67 -4.59
CA GLU A 30 -18.93 -11.64 -5.05
C GLU A 30 -19.74 -10.54 -4.33
N PHE A 31 -19.64 -10.47 -3.00
CA PHE A 31 -20.33 -9.47 -2.20
C PHE A 31 -19.96 -8.03 -2.61
N CYS A 32 -18.67 -7.78 -2.85
CA CYS A 32 -18.16 -6.49 -3.31
C CYS A 32 -18.65 -6.16 -4.72
N ALA A 33 -18.63 -7.13 -5.64
CA ALA A 33 -19.10 -6.95 -7.01
C ALA A 33 -20.59 -6.59 -7.07
N GLU A 34 -21.44 -7.29 -6.29
CA GLU A 34 -22.88 -7.03 -6.19
C GLU A 34 -23.20 -5.61 -5.70
N ARG A 35 -22.34 -5.04 -4.86
CA ARG A 35 -22.54 -3.72 -4.22
C ARG A 35 -21.75 -2.60 -4.88
N GLY A 36 -21.03 -2.90 -5.96
CA GLY A 36 -20.17 -1.93 -6.63
C GLY A 36 -19.04 -1.41 -5.74
N VAL A 37 -18.60 -2.21 -4.76
CA VAL A 37 -17.48 -1.85 -3.87
C VAL A 37 -16.17 -2.28 -4.53
N PRO A 38 -15.25 -1.36 -4.84
CA PRO A 38 -13.96 -1.72 -5.40
C PRO A 38 -13.15 -2.55 -4.41
N LEU A 39 -12.80 -3.78 -4.80
CA LEU A 39 -11.88 -4.64 -4.06
C LEU A 39 -10.50 -4.55 -4.72
N VAL A 40 -9.48 -4.16 -3.95
CA VAL A 40 -8.10 -4.08 -4.43
C VAL A 40 -7.29 -5.23 -3.85
N GLU A 41 -6.75 -6.05 -4.74
CA GLU A 41 -5.85 -7.14 -4.39
C GLU A 41 -4.43 -6.82 -4.84
N MET A 42 -3.45 -7.10 -3.98
CA MET A 42 -2.04 -7.02 -4.32
C MET A 42 -1.36 -8.35 -4.01
N ASN A 43 -0.58 -8.83 -4.97
CA ASN A 43 0.39 -9.88 -4.72
C ASN A 43 1.67 -9.27 -4.13
N LEU A 44 2.52 -10.11 -3.55
CA LEU A 44 3.75 -9.69 -2.87
C LEU A 44 4.68 -8.83 -3.75
N ILE A 45 4.81 -9.17 -5.04
CA ILE A 45 5.68 -8.45 -5.97
C ILE A 45 5.08 -7.08 -6.28
N SER A 46 3.78 -7.02 -6.58
CA SER A 46 3.08 -5.78 -6.87
C SER A 46 3.10 -4.81 -5.68
N SER A 47 2.94 -5.31 -4.45
CA SER A 47 3.04 -4.47 -3.25
C SER A 47 4.46 -3.90 -3.08
N TYR A 48 5.49 -4.73 -3.30
CA TYR A 48 6.88 -4.26 -3.26
C TYR A 48 7.15 -3.21 -4.33
N MET A 49 6.66 -3.42 -5.55
CA MET A 49 6.87 -2.49 -6.66
C MET A 49 6.20 -1.14 -6.41
N VAL A 50 5.00 -1.12 -5.84
CA VAL A 50 4.30 0.11 -5.44
C VAL A 50 5.09 0.86 -4.37
N VAL A 51 5.55 0.17 -3.32
CA VAL A 51 6.35 0.77 -2.26
C VAL A 51 7.65 1.35 -2.80
N MET A 52 8.39 0.59 -3.61
CA MET A 52 9.66 1.05 -4.18
C MET A 52 9.47 2.23 -5.14
N ARG A 53 8.42 2.21 -5.96
CA ARG A 53 8.09 3.34 -6.83
C ARG A 53 7.81 4.59 -6.02
N TYR A 54 7.03 4.48 -4.95
CA TYR A 54 6.73 5.62 -4.09
C TYR A 54 7.97 6.15 -3.36
N LEU A 55 8.81 5.26 -2.82
CA LEU A 55 10.08 5.64 -2.20
C LEU A 55 11.03 6.34 -3.18
N ASN A 56 11.09 5.85 -4.42
CA ASN A 56 11.84 6.52 -5.48
C ASN A 56 11.22 7.86 -5.85
N GLU A 57 9.90 7.98 -5.91
CA GLU A 57 9.22 9.24 -6.21
C GLU A 57 9.52 10.29 -5.14
N VAL A 58 9.35 9.98 -3.86
CA VAL A 58 9.61 10.94 -2.77
C VAL A 58 11.11 11.13 -2.51
N GLY A 59 11.93 10.10 -2.72
CA GLY A 59 13.38 10.14 -2.53
C GLY A 59 14.13 10.80 -3.70
N LEU A 60 13.59 10.72 -4.93
CA LEU A 60 14.10 11.43 -6.11
C LEU A 60 13.38 12.76 -6.35
N SER A 61 12.22 12.99 -5.71
CA SER A 61 11.71 14.35 -5.55
C SER A 61 12.85 15.11 -4.91
N LYS A 62 13.36 16.12 -5.62
CA LYS A 62 14.52 16.94 -5.26
C LYS A 62 14.22 17.81 -4.04
N ASN A 63 13.59 17.24 -3.02
CA ASN A 63 13.43 17.88 -1.74
C ASN A 63 14.85 17.99 -1.21
N SER A 64 15.34 19.24 -1.20
CA SER A 64 16.52 19.68 -0.48
C SER A 64 16.69 18.81 0.75
N ASP A 65 17.91 18.27 0.94
CA ASP A 65 18.39 17.57 2.14
C ASP A 65 17.33 17.61 3.26
N PRO A 66 16.76 16.48 3.72
CA PRO A 66 15.66 16.49 4.67
C PRO A 66 15.96 17.24 5.99
N PHE A 67 17.23 17.55 6.25
CA PHE A 67 17.68 18.39 7.37
C PHE A 67 17.76 19.90 7.04
N VAL A 68 17.52 20.29 5.79
CA VAL A 68 17.47 21.65 5.28
C VAL A 68 16.03 22.09 5.12
N CYS A 69 15.66 23.11 5.90
CA CYS A 69 14.39 23.80 5.75
C CYS A 69 14.29 24.40 4.33
N PRO A 70 13.25 24.08 3.53
CA PRO A 70 13.08 24.60 2.17
C PRO A 70 13.07 26.13 2.09
N MET A 71 12.54 26.78 3.12
CA MET A 71 12.52 28.25 3.24
C MET A 71 13.93 28.84 3.35
N VAL A 72 14.84 28.17 4.07
CA VAL A 72 16.24 28.61 4.21
C VAL A 72 17.00 28.40 2.90
N ALA A 73 16.75 27.29 2.20
CA ALA A 73 17.36 27.02 0.90
C ALA A 73 16.99 28.08 -0.16
N GLN A 74 15.80 28.67 -0.07
CA GLN A 74 15.33 29.69 -1.02
C GLN A 74 15.76 31.11 -0.66
N LEU A 75 15.89 31.44 0.64
CA LEU A 75 16.06 32.81 1.12
C LEU A 75 17.49 33.15 1.57
N ARG A 76 18.42 32.18 1.61
CA ARG A 76 19.79 32.43 2.03
C ARG A 76 20.56 33.21 0.95
N PRO A 77 21.04 34.43 1.22
CA PRO A 77 21.91 35.15 0.29
C PRO A 77 23.26 34.44 0.19
N ILE A 78 23.77 34.27 -1.04
CA ILE A 78 25.14 33.87 -1.30
C ILE A 78 25.94 35.18 -1.39
N TYR A 79 26.77 35.45 -0.38
CA TYR A 79 27.74 36.54 -0.40
C TYR A 79 29.05 36.05 -1.03
#